data_AF-A0A183CZ59-F1
#
_entry.id   AF-A0A183CZ59-F1
#
_cell.length_a   1.000
_cell.length_b   1.000
_cell.length_c   1.000
_cell.angle_alpha   90.00
_cell.angle_beta   90.00
_cell.angle_gamma   90.00
#
_symmetry.space_group_name_H-M   'P 1'
#
loop_
_entity.id
_entity.type
_entity.pdbx_description
1 polymer ?
#
loop_
_entity_poly.entity_id
_entity_poly.type
_entity_poly.pdbx_seq_one_letter_code
_entity_poly.pdbx_strand_id
1 'polypeptide(L)'
;MAFGIISLLLMLSTNALATYTFCHHRYIYKRLAACLYAVIAMCIVVTIEVLTNSVNEWNLSVAEQAKNMEWDYSVGQTTGLATYLAWTCVCIYTFAAAIFAFGSHKHKGSRAATAEFEIEDRPIHIGR
;
A
#
# COMPACT_ATOMS: atom_id res chain seq x y z
N MET A 1 -2.82 -8.50 -13.92
CA MET A 1 -1.90 -7.45 -14.45
C MET A 1 -2.41 -6.02 -14.26
N ALA A 2 -3.67 -5.70 -14.57
CA ALA A 2 -4.20 -4.33 -14.42
C ALA A 2 -4.01 -3.73 -13.01
N PHE A 3 -4.32 -4.48 -11.96
CA PHE A 3 -4.12 -4.04 -10.57
C PHE A 3 -2.65 -3.74 -10.21
N GLY A 4 -1.69 -4.47 -10.80
CA GLY A 4 -0.26 -4.20 -10.59
C GLY A 4 0.17 -2.86 -11.20
N ILE A 5 -0.32 -2.52 -12.40
CA ILE A 5 -0.05 -1.24 -13.05
C ILE A 5 -0.66 -0.08 -12.26
N ILE A 6 -1.90 -0.26 -11.78
CA ILE A 6 -2.58 0.72 -10.93
C ILE A 6 -1.78 0.94 -9.63
N SER A 7 -1.31 -0.13 -9.00
CA SER A 7 -0.46 -0.04 -7.80
C SER A 7 0.84 0.72 -8.07
N LEU A 8 1.50 0.48 -9.21
CA LEU A 8 2.73 1.21 -9.56
C LEU A 8 2.49 2.71 -9.76
N LEU A 9 1.40 3.08 -10.44
CA LEU A 9 1.03 4.49 -10.61
C LEU A 9 0.71 5.15 -9.26
N LEU A 10 -0.06 4.46 -8.41
CA LEU A 10 -0.38 4.95 -7.07
C LEU A 10 0.88 5.09 -6.20
N MET A 11 1.82 4.15 -6.26
CA MET A 11 3.10 4.24 -5.54
C MET A 11 3.91 5.48 -5.97
N LEU A 12 3.96 5.76 -7.28
CA LEU A 12 4.66 6.93 -7.81
C LEU A 12 4.01 8.24 -7.32
N SER A 13 2.68 8.34 -7.43
CA SER A 13 1.92 9.50 -6.97
C SER A 13 2.01 9.70 -5.45
N THR A 14 2.00 8.61 -4.67
CA THR A 14 2.06 8.67 -3.21
C THR A 14 3.45 9.04 -2.72
N ASN A 15 4.52 8.62 -3.41
CA ASN A 15 5.87 9.10 -3.12
C ASN A 15 6.03 10.59 -3.43
N ALA A 16 5.46 11.10 -4.52
CA ALA A 16 5.45 12.54 -4.80
C ALA A 16 4.70 13.32 -3.72
N LEU A 17 3.55 12.80 -3.25
CA LEU A 17 2.78 13.40 -2.16
C LEU A 17 3.50 13.32 -0.81
N ALA A 18 4.26 12.25 -0.54
CA ALA A 18 5.05 12.10 0.67
C ALA A 18 6.19 13.14 0.71
N THR A 19 6.91 13.33 -0.40
CA THR A 19 7.91 14.41 -0.53
C THR A 19 7.26 15.79 -0.35
N TYR A 20 6.07 15.99 -0.94
CA TYR A 20 5.32 17.24 -0.78
C TYR A 20 4.87 17.49 0.67
N THR A 21 4.52 16.43 1.42
CA THR A 21 4.13 16.51 2.84
C THR A 21 5.28 17.02 3.72
N PHE A 22 6.54 16.79 3.34
CA PHE A 22 7.70 17.37 4.04
C PHE A 22 7.88 18.87 3.76
N CYS A 23 7.44 19.37 2.59
CA CYS A 23 7.50 20.79 2.27
C CYS A 23 6.32 21.60 2.86
N HIS A 24 5.12 21.01 2.94
CA HIS A 24 3.94 21.66 3.53
C HIS A 24 3.35 20.75 4.61
N HIS A 25 3.72 21.01 5.88
CA HIS A 25 3.34 20.21 7.04
C HIS A 25 1.88 20.50 7.49
N ARG A 26 0.90 20.41 6.59
CA ARG A 26 -0.51 20.41 6.98
C ARG A 26 -0.93 19.00 7.43
N TYR A 27 -1.63 18.90 8.56
CA TYR A 27 -2.07 17.62 9.12
C TYR A 27 -2.99 16.82 8.19
N ILE A 28 -3.70 17.51 7.27
CA ILE A 28 -4.58 16.89 6.27
C ILE A 28 -3.80 16.00 5.30
N TYR A 29 -2.62 16.43 4.85
CA TYR A 29 -1.80 15.67 3.91
C TYR A 29 -1.26 14.38 4.52
N LYS A 30 -0.95 14.38 5.82
CA LYS A 30 -0.54 13.17 6.55
C LYS A 30 -1.64 12.09 6.59
N ARG A 31 -2.91 12.49 6.70
CA ARG A 31 -4.06 11.57 6.66
C ARG A 31 -4.28 11.00 5.27
N LEU A 32 -4.18 11.86 4.26
CA LEU A 32 -4.33 11.47 2.87
C LEU A 32 -3.24 10.47 2.47
N ALA A 33 -1.98 10.75 2.83
CA ALA A 33 -0.85 9.85 2.58
C ALA A 33 -1.03 8.50 3.27
N ALA A 34 -1.47 8.47 4.53
CA ALA A 34 -1.76 7.22 5.24
C ALA A 34 -2.82 6.36 4.53
N CYS A 35 -3.91 7.00 4.07
CA CYS A 35 -4.96 6.31 3.32
C CYS A 35 -4.44 5.76 1.98
N LEU A 36 -3.66 6.55 1.25
CA LEU A 36 -3.07 6.13 -0.03
C LEU A 36 -2.11 4.94 0.15
N TYR A 37 -1.25 4.96 1.17
CA TYR A 37 -0.38 3.82 1.47
C TYR A 37 -1.18 2.55 1.84
N ALA A 38 -2.30 2.68 2.55
CA ALA A 38 -3.18 1.56 2.84
C ALA A 38 -3.85 1.00 1.58
N VAL A 39 -4.32 1.86 0.67
CA VAL A 39 -4.92 1.46 -0.62
C VAL A 39 -3.89 0.73 -1.50
N ILE A 40 -2.64 1.20 -1.53
CA ILE A 40 -1.55 0.53 -2.24
C ILE A 40 -1.31 -0.87 -1.67
N ALA A 41 -1.19 -1.00 -0.35
CA ALA A 41 -0.98 -2.30 0.30
C ALA A 41 -2.11 -3.29 -0.06
N MET A 42 -3.37 -2.84 -0.02
CA MET A 42 -4.53 -3.64 -0.41
C MET A 42 -4.48 -4.05 -1.88
N CYS A 43 -4.07 -3.16 -2.77
CA CYS A 43 -3.95 -3.47 -4.20
C CYS A 43 -2.91 -4.56 -4.45
N ILE A 44 -1.78 -4.53 -3.75
CA ILE A 44 -0.73 -5.55 -3.82
C ILE A 44 -1.27 -6.90 -3.30
N VAL A 45 -1.98 -6.92 -2.16
CA VAL A 45 -2.60 -8.16 -1.64
C VAL A 45 -3.57 -8.77 -2.66
N VAL A 46 -4.44 -7.94 -3.25
CA VAL A 46 -5.36 -8.40 -4.30
C VAL A 46 -4.60 -8.99 -5.49
N THR A 47 -3.47 -8.41 -5.91
CA THR A 47 -2.67 -8.99 -6.99
C THR A 47 -2.06 -10.35 -6.64
N ILE A 48 -1.64 -10.56 -5.38
CA ILE A 48 -1.12 -11.85 -4.91
C ILE A 48 -2.24 -12.89 -4.94
N GLU A 49 -3.42 -12.56 -4.41
CA GLU A 49 -4.58 -13.46 -4.40
C GLU A 49 -5.03 -13.86 -5.81
N VAL A 50 -5.10 -12.88 -6.72
CA VAL A 50 -5.46 -13.16 -8.13
C VAL A 50 -4.42 -14.08 -8.78
N LEU A 51 -3.14 -13.85 -8.54
CA LEU A 51 -2.07 -14.69 -9.08
C LEU A 51 -2.15 -16.13 -8.53
N THR A 52 -2.30 -16.28 -7.21
CA THR A 52 -2.40 -17.59 -6.57
C THR A 52 -3.60 -18.38 -7.09
N ASN A 53 -4.76 -17.73 -7.24
CA ASN A 53 -5.96 -18.37 -7.79
C ASN A 53 -5.76 -18.78 -9.25
N SER A 54 -5.16 -17.92 -10.09
CA SER A 54 -4.88 -18.28 -11.50
C SER A 54 -3.89 -19.45 -11.63
N VAL A 55 -2.86 -19.52 -10.78
CA VAL A 55 -1.91 -20.65 -10.76
C VAL A 55 -2.61 -21.93 -10.31
N ASN A 56 -3.47 -21.84 -9.29
CA ASN A 56 -4.21 -22.99 -8.80
C ASN A 56 -5.20 -23.53 -9.83
N GLU A 57 -5.92 -22.64 -10.54
CA GLU A 57 -6.83 -23.01 -11.63
C GLU A 57 -6.08 -23.66 -12.81
N TRP A 58 -4.93 -23.09 -13.19
CA TRP A 58 -4.09 -23.68 -14.22
C TRP A 58 -3.61 -25.07 -13.82
N ASN A 59 -3.11 -25.24 -12.60
CA ASN A 59 -2.66 -26.52 -12.06
C ASN A 59 -3.79 -27.57 -12.07
N LEU A 60 -5.01 -27.18 -11.69
CA LEU A 60 -6.18 -28.06 -11.72
C LEU A 60 -6.49 -28.50 -13.16
N SER A 61 -6.48 -27.57 -14.12
CA SER A 61 -6.76 -27.87 -15.53
C SER A 61 -5.71 -28.80 -16.15
N VAL A 62 -4.44 -28.63 -15.78
CA VAL A 62 -3.34 -29.45 -16.26
C VAL A 62 -3.37 -30.83 -15.59
N ALA A 63 -3.68 -30.93 -14.30
CA ALA A 63 -3.86 -32.20 -13.61
C ALA A 63 -5.02 -33.03 -14.20
N GLU A 64 -6.10 -32.36 -14.63
CA GLU A 64 -7.21 -33.03 -15.32
C GLU A 64 -6.82 -33.54 -16.72
N GLN A 65 -5.99 -32.80 -17.46
CA GLN A 65 -5.43 -33.25 -18.74
C GLN A 65 -4.39 -34.37 -18.58
N ALA A 66 -3.65 -34.34 -17.47
CA ALA A 66 -2.61 -35.32 -17.14
C ALA A 66 -3.16 -36.60 -16.50
N LYS A 67 -4.48 -36.80 -16.38
CA LYS A 67 -5.10 -38.01 -15.79
C LYS A 67 -4.65 -39.34 -16.43
N ASN A 68 -4.01 -39.29 -17.61
CA ASN A 68 -3.41 -40.43 -18.32
C ASN A 68 -1.88 -40.60 -18.08
N MET A 69 -1.24 -39.73 -17.30
CA MET A 69 0.18 -39.76 -16.94
C MET A 69 0.33 -39.52 -15.43
N GLU A 70 1.07 -40.39 -14.75
CA GLU A 70 1.35 -40.29 -13.30
C GLU A 70 2.35 -39.15 -13.03
N TRP A 71 1.87 -37.91 -13.05
CA TRP A 71 2.67 -36.72 -12.70
C TRP A 71 2.05 -35.97 -11.54
N ASP A 72 2.74 -35.95 -10.40
CA ASP A 72 2.33 -35.23 -9.20
C ASP A 72 2.78 -33.76 -9.27
N TYR A 73 1.83 -32.87 -9.59
CA TYR A 73 2.07 -31.43 -9.69
C TYR A 73 2.31 -30.74 -8.34
N SER A 74 2.01 -31.40 -7.21
CA SER A 74 2.21 -30.79 -5.88
C SER A 74 3.69 -30.59 -5.55
N VAL A 75 4.59 -31.37 -6.16
CA VAL A 75 6.03 -31.33 -5.92
C VAL A 75 6.70 -30.13 -6.61
N GLY A 76 6.08 -29.57 -7.65
CA GLY A 76 6.60 -28.43 -8.42
C GLY A 76 6.19 -27.05 -7.89
N GLN A 77 5.24 -26.95 -6.95
CA GLN A 77 4.76 -25.69 -6.40
C GLN A 77 5.74 -25.09 -5.39
N THR A 78 6.87 -24.59 -5.89
CA THR A 78 7.74 -23.73 -5.10
C THR A 78 7.26 -22.29 -5.25
N THR A 79 6.89 -21.66 -4.13
CA THR A 79 6.63 -20.22 -4.10
C THR A 79 7.92 -19.51 -4.48
N GLY A 80 7.93 -18.85 -5.65
CA GLY A 80 9.10 -18.15 -6.14
C GLY A 80 9.47 -16.94 -5.29
N LEU A 81 10.72 -16.48 -5.40
CA LEU A 81 11.25 -15.30 -4.71
C LEU A 81 10.38 -14.04 -4.89
N ALA A 82 9.71 -13.92 -6.04
CA ALA A 82 8.82 -12.80 -6.34
C ALA A 82 7.63 -12.70 -5.37
N THR A 83 7.05 -13.85 -4.97
CA THR A 83 5.91 -13.87 -4.03
C THR A 83 6.35 -13.42 -2.64
N TYR A 84 7.53 -13.86 -2.19
CA TYR A 84 8.12 -13.39 -0.93
C TYR A 84 8.41 -11.88 -0.96
N LEU A 85 9.00 -11.38 -2.05
CA LEU A 85 9.23 -9.94 -2.24
C LEU A 85 7.91 -9.15 -2.20
N ALA A 86 6.86 -9.64 -2.84
CA ALA A 86 5.55 -8.98 -2.81
C ALA A 86 4.99 -8.86 -1.38
N TRP A 87 5.12 -9.89 -0.56
CA TRP A 87 4.74 -9.84 0.86
C TRP A 87 5.57 -8.83 1.66
N THR A 88 6.89 -8.73 1.41
CA THR A 88 7.71 -7.70 2.06
C THR A 88 7.26 -6.29 1.70
N CYS A 89 6.87 -6.05 0.44
CA CYS A 89 6.31 -4.77 0.01
C CYS A 89 5.01 -4.45 0.76
N VAL A 90 4.10 -5.42 0.92
CA VAL A 90 2.88 -5.24 1.71
C VAL A 90 3.23 -4.81 3.14
N CYS A 91 4.15 -5.50 3.82
CA CYS A 91 4.56 -5.15 5.18
C CYS A 91 5.11 -3.72 5.27
N ILE A 92 5.98 -3.31 4.33
CA ILE A 92 6.56 -1.96 4.29
C ILE A 92 5.46 -0.91 4.13
N TYR A 93 4.53 -1.10 3.19
CA TYR A 93 3.45 -0.14 2.95
C TYR A 93 2.44 -0.07 4.09
N THR A 94 2.12 -1.20 4.72
CA THR A 94 1.28 -1.24 5.93
C THR A 94 1.97 -0.52 7.09
N PHE A 95 3.29 -0.71 7.26
CA PHE A 95 4.04 -0.03 8.31
C PHE A 95 4.13 1.48 8.06
N ALA A 96 4.36 1.90 6.82
CA ALA A 96 4.30 3.31 6.43
C ALA A 96 2.92 3.92 6.71
N ALA A 97 1.84 3.23 6.30
CA ALA A 97 0.47 3.67 6.59
C ALA A 97 0.23 3.82 8.09
N ALA A 98 0.71 2.87 8.91
CA ALA A 98 0.62 2.93 10.37
C ALA A 98 1.39 4.13 10.94
N ILE A 99 2.64 4.36 10.53
CA ILE A 99 3.45 5.51 10.98
C ILE A 99 2.73 6.82 10.67
N PHE A 100 2.23 7.00 9.44
CA PHE A 100 1.52 8.21 9.05
C PHE A 100 0.17 8.35 9.76
N ALA A 101 -0.54 7.23 10.00
CA ALA A 101 -1.81 7.24 10.73
C ALA A 101 -1.63 7.63 12.21
N PHE A 102 -0.67 7.01 12.91
CA PHE A 102 -0.37 7.33 14.31
C PHE A 102 0.27 8.73 14.45
N GLY A 103 1.13 9.13 13.51
CA GLY A 103 1.74 10.46 13.45
C GLY A 103 0.78 11.59 13.05
N SER A 104 -0.46 11.27 12.63
CA SER A 104 -1.49 12.26 12.24
C SER A 104 -2.33 12.78 13.43
N HIS A 105 -2.03 12.36 14.65
CA HIS A 105 -2.78 12.83 15.81
C HIS A 105 -2.67 14.36 15.95
N LYS A 106 -3.82 15.04 15.90
CA LYS A 106 -3.92 16.50 15.96
C LYS A 106 -3.42 16.96 17.33
N HIS A 107 -2.23 17.54 17.38
CA HIS A 107 -1.75 18.22 18.58
C HIS A 107 -2.51 19.54 18.69
N LYS A 108 -3.48 19.62 19.61
CA LYS A 108 -4.14 20.87 19.99
C LYS A 108 -3.47 21.44 21.24
N GLY A 109 -3.23 22.75 21.26
CA GLY A 109 -2.67 23.48 22.42
C GLY A 109 -1.15 23.35 22.55
N SER A 110 -0.63 23.68 23.75
CA SER A 110 0.78 23.91 24.16
C SER A 110 1.88 22.90 23.77
N ARG A 111 1.60 21.92 22.90
CA ARG A 111 2.55 20.92 22.37
C ARG A 111 2.84 21.09 20.86
N ALA A 112 2.60 22.28 20.30
CA ALA A 112 3.11 22.64 18.98
C ALA A 112 4.63 22.87 19.09
N ALA A 113 5.43 22.15 18.31
CA ALA A 113 6.89 22.23 18.38
C ALA A 113 7.47 23.58 17.89
N THR A 114 6.67 24.40 17.20
CA THR A 114 7.04 25.76 16.75
C THR A 114 5.79 26.60 16.48
N ALA A 115 5.83 27.90 16.85
CA ALA A 115 4.70 28.83 16.74
C ALA A 115 4.24 29.12 15.29
N GLU A 116 5.08 28.83 14.29
CA GLU A 116 4.76 28.98 12.87
C GLU A 116 3.73 27.94 12.37
N PHE A 117 3.84 26.69 12.83
CA PHE A 117 2.91 25.61 12.48
C PHE A 117 1.53 25.82 13.11
N GLU A 118 1.47 26.52 14.24
CA GLU A 118 0.20 26.91 14.83
C GLU A 118 -0.52 27.98 14.01
N ILE A 119 0.22 28.86 13.31
CA ILE A 119 -0.32 29.95 12.49
C ILE A 119 -0.89 29.43 11.16
N GLU A 120 -0.23 28.45 10.54
CA GLU A 120 -0.70 27.88 9.27
C GLU A 120 -1.91 26.94 9.43
N ASP A 121 -2.12 26.40 10.64
CA ASP A 121 -3.22 25.48 10.95
C ASP A 121 -4.48 26.19 11.47
N ARG A 122 -4.42 27.52 11.64
CA ARG A 122 -5.59 28.33 12.01
C ARG A 122 -6.52 28.40 10.79
N PRO A 123 -7.85 28.29 10.98
CA PRO A 123 -8.79 28.57 9.90
C PRO A 123 -8.55 29.99 9.38
N ILE A 124 -8.37 30.13 8.06
CA ILE A 124 -8.22 31.43 7.42
C ILE A 124 -9.59 32.11 7.51
N HIS A 125 -9.70 33.13 8.34
CA HIS A 125 -10.90 33.96 8.42
C HIS A 125 -11.01 34.81 7.13
N ILE A 126 -11.60 34.23 6.09
CA ILE A 126 -12.06 34.96 4.90
C ILE A 126 -13.42 35.56 5.27
N GLY A 127 -13.41 36.82 5.67
CA GLY A 127 -14.57 37.54 6.18
C GLY A 127 -14.51 37.69 7.71
N ARG A 128 -14.87 38.90 8.15
CA ARG A 128 -14.89 39.39 9.54
C ARG A 128 -15.34 38.37 10.57
#